data_AF-A0A961V288-F1
#
_entry.id   AF-A0A961V288-F1
#
_cell.length_a   1.000
_cell.length_b   1.000
_cell.length_c   1.000
_cell.angle_alpha   90.00
_cell.angle_beta   90.00
_cell.angle_gamma   90.00
#
_symmetry.space_group_name_H-M   'P 1'
#
loop_
_entity.id
_entity.type
_entity.pdbx_description
1 polymer ?
#
loop_
_entity_poly.entity_id
_entity_poly.type
_entity_poly.pdbx_seq_one_letter_code
_entity_poly.pdbx_strand_id
1 'polypeptide(L)'
;LTLDQLVRYGTITPEGATILQIIARSRCNILVSGGTGSGKTTLLNCLTRYIEPSERIITCEDAAELQLQQPHVVRLETRPPNIEGEGE
;
A
#
# COMPACT_ATOMS: atom_id res chain seq x y z
N LEU A 1 10.76 -0.48 -2.50
CA LEU A 1 11.03 0.77 -1.75
C LEU A 1 10.61 0.61 -0.30
N THR A 2 11.28 1.30 0.62
CA THR A 2 10.98 1.34 2.07
C THR A 2 10.94 2.80 2.54
N LEU A 3 10.38 3.08 3.72
CA LEU A 3 10.41 4.43 4.29
C LEU A 3 11.86 4.95 4.46
N ASP A 4 12.79 4.08 4.86
CA ASP A 4 14.22 4.46 4.97
C ASP A 4 14.82 4.91 3.64
N GLN A 5 14.41 4.28 2.52
CA GLN A 5 14.82 4.71 1.19
C GLN A 5 14.21 6.07 0.85
N LEU A 6 12.94 6.32 1.20
CA LEU A 6 12.31 7.63 1.01
C LEU A 6 12.99 8.74 1.81
N VAL A 7 13.46 8.44 3.03
CA VAL A 7 14.28 9.36 3.83
C VAL A 7 15.61 9.65 3.13
N ARG A 8 16.30 8.62 2.65
CA ARG A 8 17.56 8.78 1.90
C ARG A 8 17.41 9.60 0.62
N TYR A 9 16.25 9.53 -0.03
CA TYR A 9 15.94 10.31 -1.22
C TYR A 9 15.45 11.74 -0.91
N GLY A 10 15.32 12.11 0.37
CA GLY A 10 14.81 13.41 0.78
C GLY A 10 13.32 13.61 0.52
N THR A 11 12.57 12.53 0.25
CA THR A 11 11.11 12.60 0.03
C THR A 11 10.34 12.83 1.32
N ILE A 12 10.86 12.34 2.45
CA ILE A 12 10.28 12.53 3.79
C ILE A 12 11.41 12.71 4.81
N THR A 13 11.15 13.48 5.87
CA THR A 13 12.13 13.62 6.97
C THR A 13 12.18 12.33 7.82
N PRO A 14 13.28 12.09 8.56
CA PRO A 14 13.36 10.97 9.51
C PRO A 14 12.23 10.96 10.55
N GLU A 15 11.84 12.14 11.04
CA GLU A 15 10.76 12.29 12.02
C GLU A 15 9.41 11.96 11.39
N GLY A 16 9.16 12.42 10.16
CA GLY A 16 7.96 12.10 9.40
C GLY A 16 7.84 10.59 9.13
N ALA A 17 8.95 9.95 8.76
CA ALA A 17 8.99 8.49 8.59
C ALA A 17 8.65 7.77 9.89
N THR A 18 9.19 8.22 11.04
CA THR A 18 8.89 7.63 12.35
C THR A 18 7.40 7.72 12.69
N ILE A 19 6.79 8.89 12.46
CA ILE A 19 5.34 9.07 12.66
C ILE A 19 4.54 8.12 11.76
N LEU A 20 4.89 8.02 10.48
CA LEU A 20 4.22 7.11 9.55
C LEU A 20 4.34 5.64 9.96
N GLN A 21 5.49 5.21 10.48
CA GLN A 21 5.65 3.86 11.02
C GLN A 21 4.71 3.58 12.20
N ILE A 22 4.58 4.54 13.12
CA ILE A 22 3.69 4.43 14.27
C ILE A 22 2.23 4.36 13.82
N ILE A 23 1.82 5.24 12.89
CA ILE A 23 0.43 5.27 12.38
C ILE A 23 0.11 3.94 11.66
N ALA A 24 1.02 3.44 10.83
CA ALA A 24 0.84 2.18 10.11
C ALA A 24 0.69 0.96 11.06
N ARG A 25 1.40 0.96 12.19
CA ARG A 25 1.27 -0.07 13.24
C ARG A 25 0.01 0.09 14.09
N SER A 26 -0.51 1.30 14.22
CA SER A 26 -1.63 1.63 15.12
C SER A 26 -3.01 1.31 14.53
N ARG A 27 -3.08 0.67 13.36
CA ARG A 27 -4.34 0.38 12.62
C ARG A 27 -5.21 1.62 12.43
N CYS A 28 -4.58 2.78 12.25
CA CYS A 28 -5.30 3.99 11.92
C CYS A 28 -5.88 3.88 10.51
N ASN A 29 -7.02 4.51 10.28
CA ASN A 29 -7.52 4.74 8.93
C ASN A 29 -6.65 5.81 8.27
N ILE A 30 -5.99 5.48 7.16
CA ILE A 30 -5.06 6.36 6.45
C ILE A 30 -5.56 6.55 5.01
N LEU A 31 -5.63 7.81 4.56
CA LEU A 31 -5.83 8.17 3.16
C LEU A 31 -4.54 8.78 2.61
N VAL A 32 -3.99 8.18 1.55
CA VAL A 32 -2.85 8.73 0.82
C VAL A 32 -3.37 9.44 -0.44
N SER A 33 -3.19 10.76 -0.51
CA SER A 33 -3.69 11.60 -1.60
C SER A 33 -2.56 12.35 -2.33
N GLY A 34 -2.85 12.85 -3.54
CA GLY A 34 -1.87 13.50 -4.41
C GLY A 34 -2.16 13.27 -5.90
N GLY A 35 -1.49 14.04 -6.77
CA GLY A 35 -1.65 13.96 -8.24
C GLY A 35 -1.23 12.62 -8.84
N THR A 36 -1.57 12.39 -10.11
CA THR A 36 -1.08 11.22 -10.86
C THR A 36 0.44 11.22 -10.90
N GLY A 37 1.07 10.06 -10.68
CA GLY A 37 2.54 9.94 -10.66
C GLY A 37 3.24 10.47 -9.41
N SER A 38 2.52 10.99 -8.40
CA SER A 38 3.14 11.56 -7.19
C SER A 38 3.67 10.54 -6.18
N GLY A 39 3.63 9.24 -6.49
CA GLY A 39 4.13 8.18 -5.61
C GLY A 39 3.16 7.70 -4.52
N LYS A 40 1.84 7.90 -4.66
CA LYS A 40 0.84 7.43 -3.68
C LYS A 40 0.93 5.93 -3.41
N THR A 41 0.85 5.11 -4.46
CA THR A 41 0.92 3.65 -4.34
C THR A 41 2.28 3.20 -3.80
N THR A 42 3.35 3.92 -4.14
CA THR A 42 4.69 3.70 -3.59
C THR A 42 4.73 3.92 -2.08
N LEU A 43 4.16 5.03 -1.59
CA LEU A 43 4.08 5.30 -0.16
C LEU A 43 3.22 4.26 0.54
N LEU A 44 2.05 3.94 -0.02
CA LEU A 44 1.16 2.91 0.53
C LEU A 44 1.89 1.56 0.69
N ASN A 45 2.61 1.11 -0.35
CA ASN A 45 3.47 -0.08 -0.30
C ASN A 45 4.58 -0.02 0.76
N CYS A 46 5.10 1.17 1.07
CA CYS A 46 6.07 1.30 2.17
C CYS A 46 5.39 1.13 3.53
N LEU A 47 4.19 1.68 3.70
CA LEU A 47 3.42 1.60 4.95
C LEU A 47 2.95 0.17 5.23
N THR A 48 2.57 -0.59 4.20
CA THR A 48 2.06 -1.95 4.37
C THR A 48 3.09 -2.89 5.01
N ARG A 49 4.40 -2.60 4.93
CA ARG A 49 5.46 -3.37 5.60
C ARG A 49 5.38 -3.36 7.12
N TYR A 50 4.66 -2.41 7.70
CA TYR A 50 4.54 -2.25 9.14
C TYR A 50 3.26 -2.87 9.70
N ILE A 51 2.42 -3.49 8.86
CA ILE A 51 1.28 -4.29 9.29
C ILE A 51 1.80 -5.59 9.92
N GLU A 52 1.33 -5.90 11.13
CA GLU A 52 1.76 -7.08 11.89
C GLU A 52 1.46 -8.40 11.14
N PRO A 53 2.34 -9.41 11.18
CA PRO A 53 2.16 -10.67 10.43
C PRO A 53 0.89 -11.47 10.78
N SER A 54 0.32 -11.23 11.97
CA SER A 54 -0.91 -11.89 12.43
C SER A 54 -2.19 -11.28 11.84
N GLU A 55 -2.09 -10.14 11.17
CA GLU A 55 -3.24 -9.45 10.59
C GLU A 55 -3.65 -10.07 9.26
N ARG A 56 -4.97 -10.06 9.01
CA ARG A 56 -5.54 -10.48 7.72
C ARG A 56 -5.77 -9.25 6.87
N ILE A 57 -5.26 -9.29 5.64
CA ILE A 57 -5.31 -8.15 4.73
C ILE A 57 -6.14 -8.54 3.52
N ILE A 58 -7.05 -7.65 3.13
CA ILE A 58 -7.78 -7.73 1.87
C ILE A 58 -7.36 -6.52 1.05
N THR A 59 -6.87 -6.74 -0.17
CA THR A 59 -6.67 -5.66 -1.14
C THR A 59 -7.79 -5.69 -2.17
N CYS A 60 -8.25 -4.51 -2.57
CA CYS A 60 -9.18 -4.33 -3.68
C CYS A 60 -8.53 -3.32 -4.62
N GLU A 61 -8.11 -3.79 -5.80
CA GLU A 61 -7.34 -2.97 -6.75
C GLU A 61 -7.91 -3.17 -8.16
N ASP A 62 -7.89 -2.12 -8.99
CA ASP A 62 -8.25 -2.29 -10.40
C ASP A 62 -7.18 -3.11 -11.13
N ALA A 63 -5.91 -2.75 -10.88
CA ALA A 63 -4.73 -3.50 -11.28
C ALA A 63 -3.86 -3.74 -10.05
N ALA A 64 -3.40 -4.98 -9.85
CA ALA A 64 -2.76 -5.39 -8.63
C ALA A 64 -1.32 -4.80 -8.48
N GLU A 65 -1.15 -3.70 -7.76
CA GLU A 65 0.13 -3.00 -7.57
C GLU A 65 0.76 -3.25 -6.19
N LEU A 66 -0.05 -3.55 -5.16
CA LEU A 66 0.43 -3.72 -3.79
C LEU A 66 1.24 -5.02 -3.62
N GLN A 67 2.39 -4.91 -2.96
CA GLN A 67 3.37 -5.98 -2.73
C GLN A 67 3.45 -6.31 -1.23
N LEU A 68 2.41 -6.95 -0.72
CA LEU A 68 2.29 -7.35 0.68
C LEU A 68 3.24 -8.52 1.00
N GLN A 69 3.83 -8.49 2.20
CA GLN A 69 4.78 -9.51 2.68
C GLN A 69 4.15 -10.43 3.74
N GLN A 70 2.95 -10.10 4.19
CA GLN A 70 2.23 -10.82 5.23
C GLN A 70 1.70 -12.17 4.72
N PRO A 71 1.60 -13.20 5.58
CA PRO A 71 1.14 -14.53 5.18
C PRO A 71 -0.36 -14.61 4.86
N HIS A 72 -1.17 -13.71 5.41
CA HIS A 72 -2.64 -13.76 5.30
C HIS A 72 -3.19 -12.63 4.43
N VAL A 73 -3.02 -12.77 3.11
CA VAL A 73 -3.43 -11.76 2.13
C VAL A 73 -4.44 -12.36 1.15
N VAL A 74 -5.60 -11.71 1.04
CA VAL A 74 -6.58 -11.95 -0.03
C VAL A 74 -6.49 -10.77 -1.00
N ARG A 75 -6.28 -11.06 -2.28
CA ARG A 75 -6.23 -10.03 -3.34
C ARG A 75 -7.50 -10.11 -4.17
N LEU A 76 -8.25 -9.03 -4.17
CA LEU A 76 -9.39 -8.81 -5.05
C LEU A 76 -8.94 -7.84 -6.13
N GLU A 77 -9.00 -8.29 -7.38
CA GLU A 77 -8.66 -7.49 -8.54
C GLU A 77 -9.90 -7.36 -9.43
N THR A 78 -10.13 -6.18 -10.00
CA THR A 78 -11.20 -6.06 -10.99
C THR A 78 -10.89 -6.92 -12.19
N ARG A 79 -11.85 -7.74 -12.62
CA ARG A 79 -11.74 -8.46 -13.87
C ARG A 79 -12.43 -7.62 -14.94
N PRO A 80 -11.70 -7.02 -15.89
CA PRO A 80 -12.37 -6.38 -17.01
C PRO A 80 -13.16 -7.46 -17.77
N PRO A 81 -14.36 -7.15 -18.29
CA PRO A 81 -15.09 -8.09 -19.12
C PRO A 81 -14.19 -8.53 -20.27
N ASN A 82 -14.11 -9.83 -20.49
CA ASN A 82 -13.49 -10.39 -21.69
C ASN A 82 -14.24 -9.88 -22.94
N ILE A 83 -13.62 -10.07 -24.11
CA ILE A 83 -14.08 -9.54 -25.41
C ILE A 83 -15.51 -10.04 -25.75
N GLU A 84 -15.94 -11.14 -25.12
CA GLU A 84 -17.26 -11.77 -25.27
C GLU A 84 -18.30 -11.28 -24.24
N GLY A 85 -17.93 -10.38 -23.32
CA GLY A 85 -18.85 -9.78 -22.35
C GLY A 85 -19.23 -10.68 -21.16
N GLU A 86 -18.52 -11.78 -20.95
CA GLU A 86 -18.80 -12.76 -19.89
C GLU A 86 -17.66 -12.89 -18.85
N GLY A 87 -17.83 -12.23 -17.71
CA GLY A 87 -16.95 -12.43 -16.56
C GLY A 87 -17.21 -11.41 -15.48
N GLU A 88 -18.10 -11.76 -14.55
CA GLU A 88 -18.06 -11.22 -13.19
C GLU A 88 -17.01 -11.96 -12.35
#